data_AF-A0A1K1RY58-F1
#
_entry.id   AF-A0A1K1RY58-F1
#
_cell.length_a   1.000
_cell.length_b   1.000
_cell.length_c   1.000
_cell.angle_alpha   90.00
_cell.angle_beta   90.00
_cell.angle_gamma   90.00
#
_symmetry.space_group_name_H-M   'P 1'
#
loop_
_entity.id
_entity.type
_entity.pdbx_description
1 polymer ?
#
loop_
_entity_poly.entity_id
_entity_poly.type
_entity_poly.pdbx_seq_one_letter_code
_entity_poly.pdbx_strand_id
1 'polypeptide(L)'
;MRNTLQKISVFVPSPVGRVRVGVLFLLLPFTFYAQTNTFPASGNVGIGTTSPEAKLQVNNTGTIGAKWNPSNSYLTIKDNSNAMIIDPNEIYSSQTIRIGTAAGDIKFGSVDETGATDNMVIKRNGNIGIGTVSPDAKLTVKGNIHTREVKVDLNGAVAPDYVFKKDYNLRSLEDVQAFIEKNGHLPGIPSAKEMETDGVNLKEMNLKLLEKVEELTLYVIQQHEYIKALKK
;
A
#
# COMPACT_ATOMS: atom_id res chain seq x y z
N MET A 1 4.89 22.48 -105.74
CA MET A 1 4.23 21.70 -106.83
C MET A 1 3.30 20.70 -106.15
N ARG A 2 1.97 20.96 -106.07
CA ARG A 2 0.87 20.35 -106.87
C ARG A 2 0.94 18.80 -106.86
N ASN A 3 -0.09 17.99 -106.55
CA ASN A 3 -1.54 18.15 -106.47
C ASN A 3 -2.18 17.01 -105.63
N THR A 4 -3.18 17.38 -104.82
CA THR A 4 -4.55 16.82 -104.66
C THR A 4 -4.92 15.44 -105.23
N LEU A 5 -5.49 14.54 -104.40
CA LEU A 5 -6.93 14.14 -104.40
C LEU A 5 -7.23 12.97 -103.44
N GLN A 6 -8.37 13.06 -102.76
CA GLN A 6 -8.99 12.05 -101.88
C GLN A 6 -9.29 10.72 -102.59
N LYS A 7 -9.37 9.63 -101.81
CA LYS A 7 -10.46 8.66 -101.93
C LYS A 7 -10.60 7.80 -100.67
N ILE A 8 -11.79 7.90 -100.07
CA ILE A 8 -12.32 6.97 -99.07
C ILE A 8 -12.79 5.72 -99.81
N SER A 9 -12.39 4.54 -99.34
CA SER A 9 -12.91 3.25 -99.77
C SER A 9 -13.31 2.45 -98.54
N VAL A 10 -14.60 2.17 -98.39
CA VAL A 10 -15.15 1.19 -97.45
C VAL A 10 -15.68 0.03 -98.28
N PHE A 11 -15.29 -1.22 -97.96
CA PHE A 11 -16.04 -2.41 -98.32
C PHE A 11 -15.91 -3.50 -97.24
N VAL A 12 -16.96 -4.32 -97.16
CA VAL A 12 -17.54 -4.99 -95.97
C VAL A 12 -17.16 -6.51 -95.93
N PRO A 13 -17.69 -7.39 -95.04
CA PRO A 13 -16.96 -8.07 -93.96
C PRO A 13 -16.95 -9.62 -94.04
N SER A 14 -16.24 -10.33 -93.14
CA SER A 14 -16.71 -11.60 -92.51
C SER A 14 -15.80 -12.04 -91.32
N PRO A 15 -16.27 -12.91 -90.41
CA PRO A 15 -15.92 -12.83 -88.98
C PRO A 15 -15.08 -14.00 -88.41
N VAL A 16 -14.72 -13.78 -87.13
CA VAL A 16 -14.27 -14.71 -86.08
C VAL A 16 -12.74 -14.87 -85.92
N GLY A 17 -12.23 -14.02 -85.02
CA GLY A 17 -10.85 -13.98 -84.59
C GLY A 17 -10.47 -15.01 -83.53
N ARG A 18 -9.16 -15.17 -83.37
CA ARG A 18 -8.54 -15.75 -82.19
C ARG A 18 -7.47 -14.78 -81.71
N VAL A 19 -7.82 -13.98 -80.70
CA VAL A 19 -6.91 -13.05 -80.02
C VAL A 19 -5.99 -13.87 -79.14
N ARG A 20 -4.68 -13.83 -79.38
CA ARG A 20 -3.67 -14.37 -78.47
C ARG A 20 -3.55 -13.41 -77.29
N VAL A 21 -4.14 -13.75 -76.15
CA VAL A 21 -3.94 -13.03 -74.89
C VAL A 21 -2.67 -13.60 -74.24
N GLY A 22 -1.56 -12.88 -74.36
CA GLY A 22 -0.37 -13.15 -73.57
C GLY A 22 -0.59 -12.62 -72.16
N VAL A 23 -0.74 -13.49 -71.17
CA VAL A 23 -0.78 -13.09 -69.75
C VAL A 23 0.66 -12.92 -69.28
N LEU A 24 1.09 -11.67 -69.12
CA LEU A 24 2.38 -11.33 -68.50
C LEU A 24 2.19 -11.32 -66.97
N PHE A 25 2.62 -12.37 -66.29
CA PHE A 25 2.68 -12.39 -64.83
C PHE A 25 3.90 -11.60 -64.36
N LEU A 26 3.68 -10.38 -63.86
CA LEU A 26 4.70 -9.56 -63.23
C LEU A 26 4.67 -9.83 -61.71
N LEU A 27 5.45 -10.80 -61.25
CA LEU A 27 5.63 -11.08 -59.83
C LEU A 27 6.61 -10.06 -59.23
N LEU A 28 6.07 -9.03 -58.58
CA LEU A 28 6.84 -8.15 -57.69
C LEU A 28 7.01 -8.84 -56.33
N PRO A 29 8.22 -9.02 -55.79
CA PRO A 29 8.40 -9.53 -54.44
C PRO A 29 8.05 -8.43 -53.44
N PHE A 30 6.80 -8.40 -52.95
CA PHE A 30 6.46 -7.61 -51.78
C PHE A 30 6.70 -8.45 -50.52
N THR A 31 7.78 -8.13 -49.81
CA THR A 31 7.92 -8.49 -48.38
C THR A 31 7.35 -7.32 -47.58
N PHE A 32 6.17 -7.50 -46.97
CA PHE A 32 5.70 -6.57 -45.94
C PHE A 32 5.96 -7.20 -44.57
N TYR A 33 6.96 -6.66 -43.88
CA TYR A 33 7.20 -6.96 -42.47
C TYR A 33 6.04 -6.38 -41.65
N ALA A 34 5.28 -7.26 -41.00
CA ALA A 34 4.30 -6.84 -40.02
C ALA A 34 5.02 -6.47 -38.71
N GLN A 35 5.38 -5.20 -38.57
CA GLN A 35 5.58 -4.55 -37.28
C GLN A 35 4.59 -3.40 -37.20
N THR A 36 3.75 -3.36 -36.16
CA THR A 36 2.67 -2.36 -36.03
C THR A 36 3.12 -0.99 -35.51
N ASN A 37 4.34 -0.85 -34.96
CA ASN A 37 4.85 0.41 -34.41
C ASN A 37 6.22 0.78 -34.99
N THR A 38 6.39 1.98 -35.56
CA THR A 38 7.69 2.53 -36.04
C THR A 38 8.04 3.79 -35.25
N PHE A 39 9.19 3.82 -34.58
CA PHE A 39 9.70 4.98 -33.84
C PHE A 39 10.69 5.79 -34.68
N PRO A 40 10.91 7.09 -34.38
CA PRO A 40 11.80 7.93 -35.18
C PRO A 40 13.24 7.37 -35.22
N ALA A 41 13.87 7.41 -36.39
CA ALA A 41 15.21 6.86 -36.63
C ALA A 41 16.31 7.48 -35.75
N SER A 42 16.04 8.64 -35.16
CA SER A 42 16.78 9.22 -34.04
C SER A 42 15.85 10.11 -33.22
N GLY A 43 15.99 10.10 -31.90
CA GLY A 43 15.19 10.90 -30.98
C GLY A 43 14.46 10.09 -29.92
N ASN A 44 13.82 10.80 -29.00
CA ASN A 44 13.05 10.25 -27.88
C ASN A 44 11.62 9.90 -28.32
N VAL A 45 11.00 8.90 -27.68
CA VAL A 45 9.60 8.48 -27.96
C VAL A 45 8.64 9.14 -26.97
N GLY A 46 7.77 10.02 -27.46
CA GLY A 46 6.70 10.65 -26.67
C GLY A 46 5.34 10.03 -26.96
N ILE A 47 4.56 9.66 -25.94
CA ILE A 47 3.14 9.32 -26.09
C ILE A 47 2.29 10.31 -25.28
N GLY A 48 1.45 11.10 -25.96
CA GLY A 48 0.69 12.20 -25.36
C GLY A 48 1.48 13.51 -25.13
N THR A 49 2.72 13.58 -25.62
CA THR A 49 3.54 14.81 -25.72
C THR A 49 4.26 14.82 -27.06
N THR A 50 4.40 15.99 -27.69
CA THR A 50 5.18 16.17 -28.93
C THR A 50 6.63 16.58 -28.68
N SER A 51 7.00 16.86 -27.42
CA SER A 51 8.34 17.26 -27.00
C SER A 51 8.83 16.35 -25.87
N PRO A 52 9.32 15.14 -26.19
CA PRO A 52 9.78 14.19 -25.18
C PRO A 52 11.18 14.54 -24.63
N GLU A 53 11.27 14.77 -23.32
CA GLU A 53 12.49 15.14 -22.58
C GLU A 53 13.36 13.93 -22.18
N ALA A 54 12.82 12.71 -22.29
CA ALA A 54 13.52 11.45 -22.01
C ALA A 54 13.26 10.42 -23.13
N LYS A 55 14.14 9.42 -23.27
CA LYS A 55 14.11 8.41 -24.35
C LYS A 55 12.74 7.75 -24.55
N LEU A 56 11.95 7.64 -23.48
CA LEU A 56 10.53 7.30 -23.51
C LEU A 56 9.80 8.21 -22.51
N GLN A 57 8.87 9.06 -22.98
CA GLN A 57 8.02 9.91 -22.14
C GLN A 57 6.56 9.68 -22.46
N VAL A 58 5.73 9.62 -21.41
CA VAL A 58 4.29 9.46 -21.53
C VAL A 58 3.60 10.56 -20.75
N ASN A 59 2.79 11.36 -21.43
CA ASN A 59 2.05 12.44 -20.82
C ASN A 59 0.55 12.17 -20.97
N ASN A 60 -0.12 11.84 -19.87
CA ASN A 60 -1.58 11.62 -19.83
C ASN A 60 -2.13 12.08 -18.47
N THR A 61 -3.30 12.71 -18.47
CA THR A 61 -4.03 13.13 -17.26
C THR A 61 -4.81 11.99 -16.57
N GLY A 62 -4.61 10.72 -16.98
CA GLY A 62 -5.50 9.62 -16.58
C GLY A 62 -4.92 8.20 -16.56
N THR A 63 -3.59 8.02 -16.44
CA THR A 63 -2.80 6.76 -16.34
C THR A 63 -2.06 6.30 -17.61
N ILE A 64 -0.97 5.57 -17.35
CA ILE A 64 -0.12 4.81 -18.28
C ILE A 64 -0.82 3.44 -18.50
N GLY A 65 -1.76 3.37 -19.46
CA GLY A 65 -2.44 2.13 -19.86
C GLY A 65 -3.94 2.30 -20.13
N ALA A 66 -4.44 1.76 -21.25
CA ALA A 66 -5.87 1.72 -21.54
C ALA A 66 -6.32 0.28 -21.84
N LYS A 67 -7.42 -0.11 -21.19
CA LYS A 67 -8.40 -1.14 -21.59
C LYS A 67 -7.82 -2.41 -22.24
N TRP A 68 -7.50 -3.39 -21.38
CA TRP A 68 -7.18 -4.80 -21.66
C TRP A 68 -6.86 -5.15 -23.12
N ASN A 69 -5.71 -4.67 -23.58
CA ASN A 69 -5.05 -5.17 -24.78
C ASN A 69 -3.52 -5.15 -24.51
N PRO A 70 -2.87 -6.31 -24.35
CA PRO A 70 -1.49 -6.46 -23.87
C PRO A 70 -0.39 -5.92 -24.80
N SER A 71 -0.76 -5.13 -25.82
CA SER A 71 0.16 -4.55 -26.80
C SER A 71 0.62 -3.12 -26.44
N ASN A 72 0.08 -2.49 -25.38
CA ASN A 72 0.40 -1.11 -24.97
C ASN A 72 0.52 -0.95 -23.42
N SER A 73 1.68 -1.30 -22.87
CA SER A 73 2.17 -0.96 -21.50
C SER A 73 3.48 -0.16 -21.60
N TYR A 74 3.92 0.65 -20.61
CA TYR A 74 5.23 1.35 -20.70
C TYR A 74 6.41 0.63 -20.07
N LEU A 75 6.18 -0.17 -19.03
CA LEU A 75 6.97 -1.37 -18.77
C LEU A 75 6.00 -2.42 -18.21
N THR A 76 6.08 -3.64 -18.72
CA THR A 76 5.39 -4.85 -18.23
C THR A 76 6.42 -5.97 -18.09
N ILE A 77 6.82 -6.34 -16.88
CA ILE A 77 7.61 -7.54 -16.57
C ILE A 77 6.60 -8.56 -16.08
N LYS A 78 6.51 -9.69 -16.78
CA LYS A 78 5.55 -10.76 -16.52
C LYS A 78 6.18 -12.13 -16.72
N ASP A 79 5.70 -13.15 -16.03
CA ASP A 79 5.83 -14.57 -16.37
C ASP A 79 4.43 -15.17 -16.37
N ASN A 80 3.97 -15.61 -17.55
CA ASN A 80 2.71 -16.29 -17.87
C ASN A 80 1.43 -15.72 -17.22
N SER A 81 1.33 -15.75 -15.89
CA SER A 81 0.21 -15.27 -15.08
C SER A 81 0.53 -14.17 -14.04
N ASN A 82 1.78 -13.71 -13.84
CA ASN A 82 2.13 -12.66 -12.85
C ASN A 82 3.08 -11.60 -13.41
N ALA A 83 2.99 -10.34 -12.94
CA ALA A 83 3.82 -9.22 -13.40
C ALA A 83 4.28 -8.23 -12.30
N MET A 84 5.55 -7.80 -12.31
CA MET A 84 6.12 -6.75 -11.43
C MET A 84 7.19 -5.90 -12.14
N ILE A 85 6.96 -4.61 -12.31
CA ILE A 85 7.75 -3.70 -13.17
C ILE A 85 8.47 -2.63 -12.37
N ILE A 86 9.81 -2.72 -12.24
CA ILE A 86 10.69 -1.66 -11.65
C ILE A 86 12.17 -1.91 -12.07
N ASP A 87 12.96 -0.88 -12.45
CA ASP A 87 14.44 -0.91 -12.70
C ASP A 87 15.24 0.07 -11.77
N PRO A 88 16.53 -0.18 -11.45
CA PRO A 88 17.39 0.52 -10.47
C PRO A 88 17.60 2.05 -10.51
N ASN A 89 17.20 2.77 -11.56
CA ASN A 89 17.07 4.26 -11.50
C ASN A 89 15.64 4.72 -11.17
N GLU A 90 14.69 3.79 -11.17
CA GLU A 90 13.26 4.05 -11.37
C GLU A 90 12.45 4.15 -10.08
N ILE A 91 13.07 4.14 -8.89
CA ILE A 91 12.57 5.03 -7.85
C ILE A 91 13.69 5.68 -7.03
N TYR A 92 14.58 6.44 -7.69
CA TYR A 92 15.40 7.44 -6.99
C TYR A 92 14.60 8.73 -6.84
N SER A 93 14.29 9.12 -5.61
CA SER A 93 13.75 10.45 -5.30
C SER A 93 14.71 11.15 -4.36
N SER A 94 15.11 12.38 -4.66
CA SER A 94 15.91 13.19 -3.73
C SER A 94 15.10 13.66 -2.51
N GLN A 95 13.80 13.36 -2.44
CA GLN A 95 12.89 13.81 -1.38
C GLN A 95 11.91 12.71 -0.91
N THR A 96 10.94 12.29 -1.73
CA THR A 96 9.95 11.26 -1.34
C THR A 96 9.38 10.46 -2.53
N ILE A 97 9.00 9.21 -2.27
CA ILE A 97 8.15 8.38 -3.13
C ILE A 97 6.76 8.34 -2.49
N ARG A 98 5.71 8.70 -3.24
CA ARG A 98 4.32 8.66 -2.72
C ARG A 98 3.56 7.53 -3.39
N ILE A 99 3.08 6.58 -2.58
CA ILE A 99 2.11 5.57 -2.96
C ILE A 99 0.80 5.97 -2.30
N GLY A 100 -0.26 6.12 -3.08
CA GLY A 100 -1.54 6.59 -2.58
C GLY A 100 -2.65 6.31 -3.56
N THR A 101 -3.87 6.41 -3.08
CA THR A 101 -5.07 6.31 -3.91
C THR A 101 -5.89 7.59 -3.73
N ALA A 102 -6.65 8.00 -4.76
CA ALA A 102 -7.44 9.23 -4.70
C ALA A 102 -8.65 9.12 -3.75
N ALA A 103 -9.20 7.91 -3.58
CA ALA A 103 -10.47 7.71 -2.89
C ALA A 103 -10.56 6.43 -2.03
N GLY A 104 -9.61 5.51 -2.14
CA GLY A 104 -9.58 4.23 -1.44
C GLY A 104 -8.39 4.07 -0.48
N ASP A 105 -8.27 2.85 0.03
CA ASP A 105 -7.20 2.44 0.93
C ASP A 105 -6.01 1.86 0.15
N ILE A 106 -4.81 1.91 0.73
CA ILE A 106 -3.67 1.14 0.24
C ILE A 106 -3.73 -0.24 0.91
N LYS A 107 -3.67 -1.30 0.11
CA LYS A 107 -3.83 -2.67 0.61
C LYS A 107 -2.63 -3.51 0.17
N PHE A 108 -2.07 -4.25 1.12
CA PHE A 108 -1.07 -5.28 0.88
C PHE A 108 -1.69 -6.62 1.23
N GLY A 109 -1.62 -7.56 0.30
CA GLY A 109 -2.36 -8.80 0.41
C GLY A 109 -1.70 -9.95 -0.33
N SER A 110 -2.11 -11.15 0.02
CA SER A 110 -1.82 -12.36 -0.75
C SER A 110 -2.97 -12.63 -1.72
N VAL A 111 -2.65 -13.22 -2.86
CA VAL A 111 -3.65 -13.73 -3.80
C VAL A 111 -3.39 -15.20 -3.99
N ASP A 112 -4.41 -16.02 -3.84
CA ASP A 112 -4.37 -17.46 -4.12
C ASP A 112 -5.56 -17.86 -5.01
N GLU A 113 -5.74 -19.16 -5.23
CA GLU A 113 -6.83 -19.71 -6.05
C GLU A 113 -8.23 -19.38 -5.51
N THR A 114 -8.34 -19.01 -4.23
CA THR A 114 -9.59 -18.66 -3.56
C THR A 114 -9.87 -17.15 -3.57
N GLY A 115 -8.86 -16.33 -3.87
CA GLY A 115 -8.99 -14.89 -4.08
C GLY A 115 -7.88 -14.07 -3.42
N ALA A 116 -8.14 -12.77 -3.30
CA ALA A 116 -7.23 -11.83 -2.64
C ALA A 116 -7.60 -11.67 -1.16
N THR A 117 -6.59 -11.69 -0.29
CA THR A 117 -6.71 -11.43 1.15
C THR A 117 -5.92 -10.18 1.51
N ASP A 118 -6.60 -9.20 2.11
CA ASP A 118 -5.96 -7.98 2.61
C ASP A 118 -5.27 -8.25 3.96
N ASN A 119 -3.95 -8.40 3.95
CA ASN A 119 -3.16 -8.68 5.14
C ASN A 119 -2.77 -7.39 5.89
N MET A 120 -2.56 -6.29 5.17
CA MET A 120 -2.30 -4.96 5.74
C MET A 120 -3.08 -3.89 4.95
N VAL A 121 -3.71 -2.97 5.65
CA VAL A 121 -4.48 -1.87 5.06
C VAL A 121 -4.03 -0.55 5.66
N ILE A 122 -3.68 0.41 4.80
CA ILE A 122 -3.51 1.82 5.17
C ILE A 122 -4.74 2.57 4.70
N LYS A 123 -5.58 2.96 5.67
CA LYS A 123 -6.82 3.70 5.44
C LYS A 123 -6.52 5.12 4.97
N ARG A 124 -7.47 5.73 4.26
CA ARG A 124 -7.38 7.16 3.85
C ARG A 124 -7.16 8.13 5.03
N ASN A 125 -7.63 7.80 6.24
CA ASN A 125 -7.40 8.60 7.45
C ASN A 125 -6.01 8.36 8.11
N GLY A 126 -5.16 7.57 7.47
CA GLY A 126 -3.80 7.22 7.91
C GLY A 126 -3.74 6.10 8.95
N ASN A 127 -4.86 5.45 9.28
CA ASN A 127 -4.84 4.30 10.18
C ASN A 127 -4.31 3.05 9.46
N ILE A 128 -3.49 2.27 10.15
CA ILE A 128 -2.90 1.04 9.64
C ILE A 128 -3.57 -0.15 10.35
N GLY A 129 -4.17 -1.05 9.57
CA GLY A 129 -4.66 -2.34 10.03
C GLY A 129 -3.72 -3.45 9.58
N ILE A 130 -3.35 -4.37 10.48
CA ILE A 130 -2.66 -5.63 10.16
C ILE A 130 -3.58 -6.78 10.59
N GLY A 131 -3.96 -7.64 9.65
CA GLY A 131 -4.97 -8.69 9.85
C GLY A 131 -6.40 -8.18 10.02
N THR A 132 -6.65 -6.88 9.78
CA THR A 132 -7.97 -6.26 9.81
C THR A 132 -8.08 -5.14 8.78
N VAL A 133 -9.25 -5.01 8.16
CA VAL A 133 -9.59 -3.94 7.22
C VAL A 133 -10.29 -2.75 7.90
N SER A 134 -10.59 -2.88 9.19
CA SER A 134 -11.31 -1.91 10.01
C SER A 134 -10.48 -1.53 11.25
N PRO A 135 -9.34 -0.83 11.08
CA PRO A 135 -8.55 -0.36 12.21
C PRO A 135 -9.29 0.74 12.98
N ASP A 136 -9.34 0.59 14.30
CA ASP A 136 -9.94 1.50 15.28
C ASP A 136 -8.93 2.48 15.90
N ALA A 137 -7.63 2.27 15.68
CA ALA A 137 -6.54 3.12 16.12
C ALA A 137 -5.56 3.44 14.98
N LYS A 138 -4.53 4.25 15.25
CA LYS A 138 -3.48 4.56 14.25
C LYS A 138 -2.75 3.32 13.76
N LEU A 139 -2.57 2.34 14.64
CA LEU A 139 -2.11 1.00 14.32
C LEU A 139 -3.00 0.01 15.07
N THR A 140 -3.73 -0.82 14.34
CA THR A 140 -4.54 -1.92 14.89
C THR A 140 -3.97 -3.23 14.34
N VAL A 141 -3.59 -4.15 15.23
CA VAL A 141 -3.09 -5.48 14.86
C VAL A 141 -4.07 -6.52 15.38
N LYS A 142 -4.74 -7.24 14.48
CA LYS A 142 -5.62 -8.37 14.82
C LYS A 142 -4.79 -9.65 14.95
N GLY A 143 -3.93 -9.69 15.95
CA GLY A 143 -3.01 -10.80 16.20
C GLY A 143 -1.90 -10.42 17.18
N ASN A 144 -0.86 -11.25 17.23
CA ASN A 144 0.26 -11.04 18.15
C ASN A 144 1.33 -10.13 17.54
N ILE A 145 1.90 -9.24 18.37
CA ILE A 145 3.08 -8.45 18.03
C ILE A 145 4.29 -9.11 18.71
N HIS A 146 5.17 -9.75 17.95
CA HIS A 146 6.44 -10.26 18.45
C HIS A 146 7.53 -9.21 18.20
N THR A 147 8.03 -8.60 19.27
CA THR A 147 9.09 -7.57 19.23
C THR A 147 10.12 -7.84 20.32
N ARG A 148 11.32 -7.27 20.17
CA ARG A 148 12.38 -7.33 21.20
C ARG A 148 12.15 -6.31 22.31
N GLU A 149 11.56 -5.16 21.99
CA GLU A 149 11.36 -4.06 22.94
C GLU A 149 10.15 -3.21 22.50
N VAL A 150 9.47 -2.63 23.48
CA VAL A 150 8.44 -1.60 23.28
C VAL A 150 8.79 -0.41 24.15
N LYS A 151 9.17 0.71 23.53
CA LYS A 151 9.29 1.99 24.21
C LYS A 151 7.94 2.70 24.19
N VAL A 152 7.43 3.06 25.37
CA VAL A 152 6.16 3.76 25.53
C VAL A 152 6.44 5.18 26.03
N ASP A 153 6.16 6.19 25.18
CA ASP A 153 6.34 7.58 25.58
C ASP A 153 5.25 8.03 26.55
N LEU A 154 5.68 8.71 27.62
CA LEU A 154 4.77 9.15 28.68
C LEU A 154 4.06 10.47 28.35
N ASN A 155 4.65 11.35 27.53
CA ASN A 155 4.10 12.64 27.08
C ASN A 155 3.17 13.32 28.10
N GLY A 156 3.73 13.67 29.26
CA GLY A 156 3.00 14.37 30.34
C GLY A 156 2.38 13.46 31.41
N ALA A 157 2.35 12.14 31.22
CA ALA A 157 2.06 11.22 32.32
C ALA A 157 3.18 11.30 33.37
N VAL A 158 2.78 11.46 34.63
CA VAL A 158 3.70 11.58 35.76
C VAL A 158 4.02 10.19 36.27
N ALA A 159 5.31 9.86 36.38
CA ALA A 159 5.74 8.65 37.07
C ALA A 159 5.21 8.67 38.53
N PRO A 160 4.83 7.52 39.10
CA PRO A 160 4.12 7.48 40.37
C PRO A 160 4.95 7.88 41.59
N ASP A 161 6.20 8.34 41.44
CA ASP A 161 7.08 8.87 42.49
C ASP A 161 6.39 9.88 43.45
N TYR A 162 5.26 10.47 43.06
CA TYR A 162 4.40 11.23 43.96
C TYR A 162 3.94 10.44 45.20
N VAL A 163 3.90 9.12 45.15
CA VAL A 163 3.56 8.22 46.28
C VAL A 163 4.53 8.45 47.44
N PHE A 164 5.78 8.82 47.17
CA PHE A 164 6.80 9.08 48.20
C PHE A 164 6.79 10.52 48.74
N LYS A 165 5.91 11.39 48.25
CA LYS A 165 5.81 12.76 48.78
C LYS A 165 5.15 12.75 50.15
N LYS A 166 5.54 13.72 51.00
CA LYS A 166 5.06 13.81 52.40
C LYS A 166 3.55 14.05 52.51
N ASP A 167 2.94 14.64 51.50
CA ASP A 167 1.52 14.93 51.39
C ASP A 167 0.73 13.82 50.68
N TYR A 168 1.39 12.70 50.31
CA TYR A 168 0.68 11.55 49.75
C TYR A 168 -0.18 10.88 50.82
N ASN A 169 -1.49 10.83 50.56
CA ASN A 169 -2.44 10.18 51.45
C ASN A 169 -2.47 8.67 51.18
N LEU A 170 -1.52 7.94 51.78
CA LEU A 170 -1.50 6.48 51.71
C LEU A 170 -2.75 5.91 52.41
N ARG A 171 -3.53 5.12 51.68
CA ARG A 171 -4.75 4.47 52.19
C ARG A 171 -4.40 3.54 53.36
N SER A 172 -5.26 3.39 54.36
CA SER A 172 -5.02 2.41 55.43
C SER A 172 -5.15 0.98 54.88
N LEU A 173 -4.47 0.01 55.50
CA LEU A 173 -4.59 -1.40 55.07
C LEU A 173 -6.00 -1.94 55.34
N GLU A 174 -6.69 -1.42 56.35
CA GLU A 174 -8.07 -1.72 56.69
C GLU A 174 -9.01 -1.27 55.57
N ASP A 175 -8.83 -0.04 55.05
CA ASP A 175 -9.62 0.48 53.93
C ASP A 175 -9.30 -0.24 52.62
N VAL A 176 -8.04 -0.62 52.40
CA VAL A 176 -7.64 -1.45 51.24
C VAL A 176 -8.31 -2.82 51.32
N GLN A 177 -8.28 -3.47 52.49
CA GLN A 177 -8.93 -4.76 52.72
C GLN A 177 -10.43 -4.66 52.46
N ALA A 178 -11.11 -3.67 53.06
CA ALA A 178 -12.54 -3.47 52.85
C ALA A 178 -12.90 -3.23 51.37
N PHE A 179 -12.03 -2.51 50.63
CA PHE A 179 -12.21 -2.34 49.19
C PHE A 179 -12.08 -3.66 48.42
N ILE A 180 -11.08 -4.48 48.74
CA ILE A 180 -10.86 -5.78 48.08
C ILE A 180 -12.02 -6.73 48.39
N GLU A 181 -12.48 -6.82 49.63
CA GLU A 181 -13.62 -7.66 50.03
C GLU A 181 -14.90 -7.28 49.28
N LYS A 182 -15.08 -5.98 49.03
CA LYS A 182 -16.26 -5.46 48.30
C LYS A 182 -16.15 -5.60 46.78
N ASN A 183 -14.98 -5.38 46.19
CA ASN A 183 -14.83 -5.22 44.74
C ASN A 183 -14.05 -6.37 44.06
N GLY A 184 -13.29 -7.16 44.81
CA GLY A 184 -12.52 -8.29 44.29
C GLY A 184 -11.23 -7.89 43.54
N HIS A 185 -10.81 -6.63 43.61
CA HIS A 185 -9.56 -6.14 43.00
C HIS A 185 -8.96 -4.98 43.81
N LEU A 186 -7.71 -4.61 43.49
CA LEU A 186 -7.01 -3.52 44.16
C LEU A 186 -7.60 -2.15 43.78
N PRO A 187 -7.57 -1.16 44.70
CA PRO A 187 -7.90 0.22 44.38
C PRO A 187 -7.06 0.79 43.23
N GLY A 188 -7.73 1.42 42.26
CA GLY A 188 -7.09 2.05 41.09
C GLY A 188 -6.74 1.09 39.95
N ILE A 189 -6.76 -0.22 40.20
CA ILE A 189 -6.62 -1.26 39.17
C ILE A 189 -8.01 -1.60 38.62
N PRO A 190 -8.23 -1.61 37.29
CA PRO A 190 -9.49 -2.06 36.71
C PRO A 190 -9.82 -3.50 37.12
N SER A 191 -11.10 -3.81 37.21
CA SER A 191 -11.59 -5.18 37.43
C SER A 191 -11.32 -6.07 36.22
N ALA A 192 -11.31 -7.39 36.41
CA ALA A 192 -11.14 -8.34 35.32
C ALA A 192 -12.22 -8.16 34.22
N LYS A 193 -13.46 -7.89 34.62
CA LYS A 193 -14.59 -7.66 33.69
C LYS A 193 -14.40 -6.41 32.83
N GLU A 194 -13.86 -5.35 33.40
CA GLU A 194 -13.52 -4.13 32.65
C GLU A 194 -12.38 -4.43 31.66
N MET A 195 -11.33 -5.14 32.10
CA MET A 195 -10.22 -5.52 31.22
C MET A 195 -10.62 -6.45 30.07
N GLU A 196 -11.58 -7.35 30.28
CA GLU A 196 -12.11 -8.23 29.23
C GLU A 196 -12.90 -7.47 28.16
N THR A 197 -13.59 -6.40 28.57
CA THR A 197 -14.44 -5.61 27.67
C THR A 197 -13.63 -4.55 26.92
N ASP A 198 -12.79 -3.82 27.64
CA ASP A 198 -12.10 -2.63 27.12
C ASP A 198 -10.64 -2.90 26.73
N GLY A 199 -10.12 -4.08 27.07
CA GLY A 199 -8.71 -4.42 26.93
C GLY A 199 -7.84 -3.75 27.99
N VAL A 200 -6.52 -3.79 27.80
CA VAL A 200 -5.54 -3.23 28.74
C VAL A 200 -4.57 -2.31 28.01
N ASN A 201 -4.56 -1.04 28.42
CA ASN A 201 -3.58 -0.07 27.95
C ASN A 201 -2.23 -0.29 28.64
N LEU A 202 -1.23 -0.76 27.90
CA LEU A 202 0.10 -1.09 28.43
C LEU A 202 0.73 0.04 29.26
N LYS A 203 0.64 1.28 28.77
CA LYS A 203 1.17 2.48 29.47
C LYS A 203 0.52 2.65 30.84
N GLU A 204 -0.81 2.68 30.85
CA GLU A 204 -1.60 2.96 32.05
C GLU A 204 -1.44 1.84 33.07
N MET A 205 -1.47 0.59 32.61
CA MET A 205 -1.28 -0.57 33.48
C MET A 205 0.10 -0.57 34.11
N ASN A 206 1.17 -0.33 33.35
CA ASN A 206 2.53 -0.29 33.90
C ASN A 206 2.70 0.83 34.94
N LEU A 207 2.12 2.01 34.71
CA LEU A 207 2.16 3.11 35.69
C LEU A 207 1.37 2.78 36.96
N LYS A 208 0.16 2.21 36.82
CA LYS A 208 -0.65 1.78 37.96
C LYS A 208 0.02 0.67 38.76
N LEU A 209 0.67 -0.29 38.10
CA LEU A 209 1.42 -1.35 38.76
C LEU A 209 2.61 -0.77 39.53
N LEU A 210 3.34 0.18 38.93
CA LEU A 210 4.43 0.86 39.63
C LEU A 210 3.92 1.64 40.85
N GLU A 211 2.80 2.36 40.73
CA GLU A 211 2.15 3.02 41.88
C GLU A 211 1.84 2.02 43.00
N LYS A 212 1.26 0.85 42.68
CA LYS A 212 0.98 -0.17 43.70
C LYS A 212 2.25 -0.75 44.32
N VAL A 213 3.35 -0.88 43.57
CA VAL A 213 4.65 -1.32 44.09
C VAL A 213 5.22 -0.28 45.06
N GLU A 214 5.09 1.01 44.76
CA GLU A 214 5.54 2.10 45.64
C GLU A 214 4.69 2.18 46.91
N GLU A 215 3.36 2.05 46.82
CA GLU A 215 2.48 1.95 47.99
C GLU A 215 2.82 0.74 48.86
N LEU A 216 3.03 -0.43 48.23
CA LEU A 216 3.46 -1.64 48.93
C LEU A 216 4.78 -1.42 49.67
N THR A 217 5.72 -0.69 49.06
CA THR A 217 6.99 -0.35 49.69
C THR A 217 6.79 0.50 50.94
N LEU A 218 5.86 1.47 50.92
CA LEU A 218 5.51 2.26 52.11
C LEU A 218 4.88 1.40 53.21
N TYR A 219 3.95 0.49 52.89
CA TYR A 219 3.38 -0.42 53.88
C TYR A 219 4.45 -1.31 54.52
N VAL A 220 5.39 -1.83 53.73
CA VAL A 220 6.50 -2.66 54.22
C VAL A 220 7.41 -1.86 55.16
N ILE A 221 7.71 -0.59 54.84
CA ILE A 221 8.48 0.29 55.73
C ILE A 221 7.72 0.51 57.05
N GLN A 222 6.43 0.83 56.99
CA GLN A 222 5.60 1.02 58.20
C GLN A 222 5.58 -0.25 59.07
N GLN A 223 5.42 -1.42 58.44
CA GLN A 223 5.44 -2.71 59.14
C GLN A 223 6.81 -2.99 59.80
N HIS A 224 7.92 -2.70 59.10
CA HIS A 224 9.25 -2.88 59.65
C HIS A 224 9.51 -2.00 60.87
N GLU A 225 9.10 -0.73 60.82
CA GLU A 225 9.23 0.18 61.96
C GLU A 225 8.36 -0.27 63.14
N TYR A 226 7.15 -0.78 62.89
CA TYR A 226 6.32 -1.38 63.93
C TYR A 226 7.00 -2.60 64.59
N ILE A 227 7.56 -3.51 63.80
CA ILE A 227 8.27 -4.70 64.32
C ILE A 227 9.51 -4.29 65.14
N LYS A 228 10.27 -3.28 64.70
CA LYS A 228 11.39 -2.75 65.48
C LYS A 228 10.92 -2.19 66.82
N ALA A 229 9.79 -1.49 66.84
CA ALA A 229 9.23 -0.93 68.07
C ALA A 229 8.80 -2.04 69.05
N LEU A 230 8.28 -3.17 68.56
CA LEU A 230 7.92 -4.33 69.39
C LEU A 230 9.13 -5.12 69.93
N LYS A 231 10.30 -5.00 69.30
CA LYS A 231 11.54 -5.70 69.68
C LYS A 231 12.43 -4.91 70.64
N LYS A 232 12.08 -3.67 70.97
CA LYS A 232 12.74 -2.84 71.97
C LYS A 232 12.11 -3.05 73.33
#